data_AF-A0A357TDM3-F1
#
_entry.id   AF-A0A357TDM3-F1
#
_cell.length_a   1.000
_cell.length_b   1.000
_cell.length_c   1.000
_cell.angle_alpha   90.00
_cell.angle_beta   90.00
_cell.angle_gamma   90.00
#
_symmetry.space_group_name_H-M   'P 1'
#
loop_
_entity.id
_entity.type
_entity.pdbx_description
1 polymer ?
#
loop_
_entity_poly.entity_id
_entity_poly.type
_entity_poly.pdbx_seq_one_letter_code
_entity_poly.pdbx_strand_id
1 'polypeptide(L)'
;MTKLNAHSINRRDLMKTSGVAAVGLLAGCASTKAKSAKKDGSDPFQYCLNTSTIRGQNLPITEEIDIAAKAGYTGIEPWLGKLNEYKNDGGSLKDLRKRIDD
;
A
#
# COMPACT_ATOMS: atom_id res chain seq x y z
N MET A 1 43.08 -14.98 -35.13
CA MET A 1 42.42 -15.16 -33.81
C MET A 1 42.35 -13.80 -33.14
N THR A 2 41.25 -13.08 -33.31
CA THR A 2 41.10 -11.70 -32.82
C THR A 2 40.02 -11.71 -31.75
N LYS A 3 40.42 -11.60 -30.48
CA LYS A 3 39.47 -11.51 -29.36
C LYS A 3 38.86 -10.10 -29.35
N LEU A 4 37.55 -9.98 -29.51
CA LEU A 4 36.81 -8.77 -29.17
C LEU A 4 36.63 -8.71 -27.65
N ASN A 5 37.20 -7.68 -27.01
CA ASN A 5 36.91 -7.35 -25.62
C ASN A 5 35.54 -6.68 -25.56
N ALA A 6 34.57 -7.31 -24.90
CA ALA A 6 33.33 -6.65 -24.53
C ALA A 6 33.61 -5.58 -23.47
N HIS A 7 33.35 -4.32 -23.79
CA HIS A 7 33.39 -3.24 -22.81
C HIS A 7 32.17 -3.39 -21.89
N SER A 8 32.40 -3.74 -20.62
CA SER A 8 31.35 -3.83 -19.61
C SER A 8 30.87 -2.43 -19.26
N ILE A 9 29.65 -2.08 -19.65
CA ILE A 9 29.02 -0.81 -19.26
C ILE A 9 28.79 -0.84 -17.75
N ASN A 10 29.51 0.00 -17.02
CA ASN A 10 29.39 0.09 -15.57
C ASN A 10 28.09 0.79 -15.19
N ARG A 11 27.37 0.27 -14.19
CA ARG A 11 26.16 0.91 -13.61
C ARG A 11 26.39 2.38 -13.25
N ARG A 12 27.62 2.73 -12.88
CA ARG A 12 28.05 4.09 -12.55
C ARG A 12 28.09 5.03 -13.77
N ASP A 13 28.37 4.53 -14.96
CA ASP A 13 28.40 5.35 -16.19
C ASP A 13 26.99 5.55 -16.75
N LEU A 14 26.08 4.59 -16.51
CA LEU A 14 24.65 4.73 -16.79
C LEU A 14 24.00 5.84 -15.95
N MET A 15 24.39 5.97 -14.69
CA MET A 15 23.87 7.03 -13.79
C MET A 15 24.39 8.43 -14.13
N LYS A 16 25.51 8.54 -14.86
CA LYS A 16 26.03 9.84 -15.33
C LYS A 16 25.30 10.34 -16.58
N THR A 17 24.68 9.44 -17.34
CA THR A 17 23.98 9.74 -18.60
C THR A 17 22.49 9.99 -18.43
N SER A 18 21.91 9.72 -17.25
CA SER A 18 20.47 9.86 -16.99
C SER A 18 19.98 11.31 -16.78
N GLY A 19 20.87 12.30 -16.69
CA GLY A 19 20.50 13.71 -16.47
C GLY A 19 19.74 14.39 -17.62
N VAL A 20 19.81 13.86 -18.85
CA VAL A 20 19.25 14.52 -20.05
C VAL A 20 17.78 14.13 -20.32
N ALA A 21 17.25 13.09 -19.67
CA ALA A 21 15.89 12.59 -19.91
C ALA A 21 14.81 13.12 -18.94
N ALA A 22 15.14 14.10 -18.07
CA ALA A 22 14.26 14.53 -17.00
C ALA A 22 13.09 15.46 -17.43
N VAL A 23 13.17 16.08 -18.62
CA VAL A 23 12.20 17.12 -19.03
C VAL A 23 10.86 16.54 -19.54
N GLY A 24 10.84 15.29 -20.01
CA GLY A 24 9.62 14.66 -20.53
C GLY A 24 8.71 14.02 -19.48
N LEU A 25 9.19 13.81 -18.25
CA LEU A 25 8.52 12.94 -17.27
C LEU A 25 7.44 13.66 -16.44
N LEU A 26 7.45 14.99 -16.37
CA LEU A 26 6.52 15.75 -15.54
C LEU A 26 5.10 15.86 -16.13
N ALA A 27 4.93 15.60 -17.43
CA ALA A 27 3.62 15.68 -18.09
C ALA A 27 2.76 14.40 -17.94
N GLY A 28 3.33 13.29 -17.46
CA GLY A 28 2.65 11.98 -17.39
C GLY A 28 1.99 11.65 -16.05
N CYS A 29 2.20 12.44 -15.00
CA CYS A 29 1.76 12.12 -13.63
C CYS A 29 0.31 12.55 -13.31
N ALA A 30 -0.56 12.68 -14.31
CA ALA A 30 -1.98 12.90 -14.07
C ALA A 30 -2.55 11.71 -13.29
N SER A 31 -2.80 11.91 -12.00
CA SER A 31 -3.38 10.91 -11.10
C SER A 31 -4.76 10.50 -11.62
N THR A 32 -4.85 9.32 -12.23
CA THR A 32 -6.13 8.72 -12.58
C THR A 32 -6.83 8.32 -11.30
N LYS A 33 -7.83 9.12 -10.87
CA LYS A 33 -8.70 8.77 -9.76
C LYS A 33 -9.47 7.50 -10.16
N ALA A 34 -9.16 6.37 -9.53
CA ALA A 34 -9.83 5.10 -9.81
C ALA A 34 -11.34 5.26 -9.58
N LYS A 35 -12.13 4.97 -10.61
CA LYS A 35 -13.59 4.98 -10.53
C LYS A 35 -14.01 3.74 -9.75
N SER A 36 -14.61 3.91 -8.57
CA SER A 36 -15.16 2.78 -7.80
C SER A 36 -16.17 2.05 -8.68
N ALA A 37 -15.84 0.82 -9.07
CA ALA A 37 -16.78 -0.06 -9.73
C ALA A 37 -17.86 -0.42 -8.70
N LYS A 38 -19.07 0.14 -8.86
CA LYS A 38 -20.22 -0.31 -8.10
C LYS A 38 -20.46 -1.77 -8.49
N LYS A 39 -20.33 -2.68 -7.54
CA LYS A 39 -20.55 -4.10 -7.75
C LYS A 39 -22.07 -4.34 -7.75
N ASP A 40 -22.65 -4.45 -8.94
CA ASP A 40 -24.05 -4.83 -9.11
C ASP A 40 -24.21 -6.32 -8.83
N GLY A 41 -24.43 -6.66 -7.55
CA GLY A 41 -24.67 -8.00 -7.06
C GLY A 41 -24.05 -8.24 -5.69
N SER A 42 -24.78 -8.93 -4.80
CA SER A 42 -24.23 -9.41 -3.53
C SER A 42 -23.20 -10.49 -3.82
N ASP A 43 -21.92 -10.18 -3.62
CA ASP A 43 -20.87 -11.21 -3.61
C ASP A 43 -21.22 -12.26 -2.55
N PRO A 44 -21.26 -13.57 -2.87
CA PRO A 44 -21.47 -14.60 -1.86
C PRO A 44 -20.34 -14.67 -0.83
N PHE A 45 -19.18 -14.06 -1.10
CA PHE A 45 -18.03 -14.05 -0.22
C PHE A 45 -17.81 -12.69 0.45
N GLN A 46 -17.41 -12.75 1.72
CA GLN A 46 -16.86 -11.60 2.44
C GLN A 46 -15.33 -11.61 2.32
N TYR A 47 -14.76 -10.45 1.99
CA TYR A 47 -13.32 -10.29 1.93
C TYR A 47 -12.80 -9.65 3.20
N CYS A 48 -11.78 -10.29 3.77
CA CYS A 48 -11.08 -9.82 4.96
C CYS A 48 -9.67 -9.36 4.58
N LEU A 49 -9.27 -8.15 5.02
CA LEU A 49 -7.90 -7.68 4.83
C LEU A 49 -7.00 -8.22 5.95
N ASN A 50 -6.03 -9.05 5.58
CA ASN A 50 -4.93 -9.38 6.46
C ASN A 50 -3.97 -8.17 6.58
N THR A 51 -3.87 -7.59 7.77
CA THR A 51 -3.05 -6.38 7.99
C THR A 51 -1.55 -6.60 7.81
N SER A 52 -1.07 -7.86 7.73
CA SER A 52 0.33 -8.14 7.35
C SER A 52 0.68 -7.61 5.95
N THR A 53 -0.31 -7.48 5.05
CA THR A 53 -0.15 -6.92 3.70
C THR A 53 0.26 -5.44 3.73
N ILE A 54 -0.11 -4.70 4.77
CA ILE A 54 0.20 -3.26 4.93
C ILE A 54 1.12 -2.95 6.12
N ARG A 55 1.58 -3.96 6.85
CA ARG A 55 2.37 -3.79 8.09
C ARG A 55 3.64 -2.96 7.91
N GLY A 56 4.26 -3.01 6.74
CA GLY A 56 5.47 -2.22 6.43
C GLY A 56 5.29 -0.71 6.54
N GLN A 57 4.05 -0.22 6.53
CA GLN A 57 3.74 1.20 6.68
C GLN A 57 3.73 1.67 8.14
N ASN A 58 3.79 0.73 9.11
CA ASN A 58 3.78 0.98 10.55
C ASN A 58 2.70 1.97 11.01
N LEU A 59 1.46 1.76 10.54
CA LEU A 59 0.34 2.64 10.84
C LEU A 59 -0.27 2.32 12.21
N PRO A 60 -0.99 3.28 12.83
CA PRO A 60 -1.90 3.01 13.93
C PRO A 60 -3.04 2.09 13.48
N ILE A 61 -3.57 1.26 14.38
CA ILE A 61 -4.66 0.32 14.07
C ILE A 61 -5.91 1.01 13.52
N THR A 62 -6.20 2.25 13.96
CA THR A 62 -7.33 3.03 13.45
C THR A 62 -7.19 3.39 11.98
N GLU A 63 -5.96 3.61 11.51
CA GLU A 63 -5.69 3.89 10.09
C GLU A 63 -5.71 2.60 9.25
N GLU A 64 -5.25 1.48 9.80
CA GLU A 64 -5.38 0.17 9.14
C GLU A 64 -6.85 -0.20 8.88
N ILE A 65 -7.74 0.09 9.85
CA ILE A 65 -9.20 -0.06 9.69
C ILE A 65 -9.73 0.83 8.58
N ASP A 66 -9.35 2.12 8.56
CA ASP A 66 -9.80 3.06 7.53
C ASP A 66 -9.34 2.65 6.12
N ILE A 67 -8.13 2.11 6.01
CA ILE A 67 -7.58 1.62 4.74
C ILE A 67 -8.37 0.39 4.27
N ALA A 68 -8.66 -0.56 5.17
CA ALA A 68 -9.46 -1.75 4.83
C ALA A 68 -10.83 -1.34 4.28
N ALA A 69 -11.53 -0.43 4.96
CA ALA A 69 -12.82 0.09 4.54
C ALA A 69 -12.74 0.83 3.19
N LYS A 70 -11.78 1.75 3.02
CA LYS A 70 -11.57 2.48 1.76
C LYS A 70 -11.23 1.57 0.58
N ALA A 71 -10.52 0.47 0.84
CA ALA A 71 -10.18 -0.53 -0.17
C ALA A 71 -11.34 -1.47 -0.50
N GLY A 72 -12.47 -1.38 0.21
CA GLY A 72 -13.68 -2.17 -0.04
C GLY A 72 -13.69 -3.55 0.64
N TYR A 73 -12.83 -3.76 1.64
CA TYR A 73 -12.90 -4.95 2.48
C TYR A 73 -14.03 -4.82 3.51
N THR A 74 -14.74 -5.93 3.74
CA THR A 74 -15.83 -6.01 4.72
C THR A 74 -15.39 -6.66 6.03
N GLY A 75 -14.11 -7.03 6.14
CA GLY A 75 -13.49 -7.58 7.33
C GLY A 75 -12.02 -7.20 7.42
N ILE A 76 -11.45 -7.31 8.62
CA ILE A 76 -10.04 -7.05 8.90
C ILE A 76 -9.49 -8.09 9.88
N GLU A 77 -8.26 -8.53 9.65
CA GLU A 77 -7.47 -9.39 10.52
C GLU A 77 -6.30 -8.58 11.11
N PRO A 78 -6.51 -7.91 12.25
CA PRO A 78 -5.48 -7.10 12.90
C PRO A 78 -4.45 -7.96 13.65
N TRP A 79 -3.21 -7.48 13.72
CA TRP A 79 -2.20 -8.08 14.59
C TRP A 79 -2.50 -7.78 16.07
N LEU A 80 -2.39 -8.79 16.94
CA LEU A 80 -2.56 -8.60 18.39
C LEU A 80 -1.63 -7.53 18.97
N GLY A 81 -0.41 -7.39 18.45
CA GLY A 81 0.52 -6.34 18.86
C GLY A 81 -0.06 -4.94 18.71
N LYS A 82 -0.72 -4.67 17.57
CA LYS A 82 -1.38 -3.39 17.28
C LYS A 82 -2.57 -3.12 18.20
N LEU A 83 -3.34 -4.16 18.55
CA LEU A 83 -4.43 -4.06 19.52
C LEU A 83 -3.92 -3.75 20.93
N ASN A 84 -2.82 -4.39 21.33
CA ASN A 84 -2.19 -4.17 22.62
C ASN A 84 -1.57 -2.77 22.71
N GLU A 85 -0.85 -2.32 21.67
CA GLU A 85 -0.33 -0.96 21.55
C GLU A 85 -1.46 0.06 21.72
N TYR A 86 -2.53 -0.07 20.94
CA TYR A 86 -3.68 0.83 21.04
C TYR A 86 -4.29 0.87 22.43
N LYS A 87 -4.43 -0.28 23.10
CA LYS A 87 -4.93 -0.34 24.48
C LYS A 87 -3.96 0.30 25.49
N ASN A 88 -2.66 0.05 25.33
CA ASN A 88 -1.62 0.61 26.20
C ASN A 88 -1.53 2.14 26.07
N ASP A 89 -1.82 2.67 24.88
CA ASP A 89 -1.89 4.10 24.59
C ASP A 89 -3.21 4.74 25.10
N GLY A 90 -4.04 3.98 25.82
CA GLY A 90 -5.29 4.45 26.42
C GLY A 90 -6.54 4.27 25.54
N GLY A 91 -6.40 3.59 24.40
CA GLY A 91 -7.50 3.29 23.48
C GLY A 91 -8.49 2.25 24.02
N SER A 92 -9.75 2.39 23.62
CA SER A 92 -10.85 1.48 23.98
C SER A 92 -11.11 0.47 22.86
N LEU A 93 -10.96 -0.83 23.13
CA LEU A 93 -11.29 -1.88 22.15
C LEU A 93 -12.78 -1.86 21.75
N LYS A 94 -13.66 -1.35 22.63
CA LYS A 94 -15.07 -1.14 22.34
C LYS A 94 -15.26 -0.04 21.28
N ASP A 95 -14.44 1.00 21.32
CA ASP A 95 -14.49 2.09 20.36
C ASP A 95 -13.91 1.65 19.00
N LEU A 96 -12.86 0.80 19.01
CA LEU A 96 -12.38 0.15 17.79
C LEU A 96 -13.45 -0.72 17.15
N ARG A 97 -14.18 -1.52 17.94
CA ARG A 97 -15.30 -2.30 17.43
C ARG A 97 -16.33 -1.39 16.76
N LYS A 98 -16.71 -0.30 17.42
CA LYS A 98 -17.67 0.65 16.86
C LYS A 98 -17.19 1.21 15.52
N ARG A 99 -15.91 1.57 15.40
CA ARG A 99 -15.32 2.05 14.13
C ARG A 99 -15.38 1.01 13.00
N ILE A 100 -15.36 -0.28 13.32
CA ILE A 100 -15.47 -1.36 12.32
C ILE A 100 -16.93 -1.59 11.90
N ASP A 101 -17.87 -1.38 12.83
CA ASP A 101 -19.31 -1.54 12.59
C ASP A 101 -19.95 -0.31 11.89
N ASP A 102 -19.35 0.89 12.01
CA ASP A 102 -19.77 2.17 11.39
C ASP A 102 -19.40 2.27 9.89
#